data_AF-A0A955SHA7-F1
#
_entry.id   AF-A0A955SHA7-F1
#
_cell.length_a   1.000
_cell.length_b   1.000
_cell.length_c   1.000
_cell.angle_alpha   90.00
_cell.angle_beta   90.00
_cell.angle_gamma   90.00
#
_symmetry.space_group_name_H-M   'P 1'
#
loop_
_entity.id
_entity.type
_entity.pdbx_description
1 polymer ?
#
loop_
_entity_poly.entity_id
_entity_poly.type
_entity_poly.pdbx_seq_one_letter_code
_entity_poly.pdbx_strand_id
1 'polypeptide(L)'
;MNNNKCGICWICGLLLSLGLVGSGIAAADMPNEPSEANLINEDVNIITGLYIREYSLKGDGIVDYKTARQIIFYENNKFWNTVVETEEWPLFYWVDANRDGIFDQYVDQRVEGKREYIIPYLPVSEK
;
A
#
# COMPACT_ATOMS: atom_id res chain seq x y z
N MET A 1 -41.90 60.99 -3.55
CA MET A 1 -42.02 60.52 -2.15
C MET A 1 -42.07 59.00 -2.17
N ASN A 2 -41.11 58.37 -1.46
CA ASN A 2 -41.05 56.98 -0.99
C ASN A 2 -40.94 55.85 -2.05
N ASN A 3 -40.18 54.77 -1.87
CA ASN A 3 -39.13 54.39 -0.92
C ASN A 3 -38.43 53.12 -1.47
N ASN A 4 -37.13 53.05 -1.24
CA ASN A 4 -36.16 51.96 -1.40
C ASN A 4 -36.68 50.52 -1.28
N LYS A 5 -36.15 49.60 -2.11
CA LYS A 5 -35.64 48.28 -1.66
C LYS A 5 -34.41 47.85 -2.46
N CYS A 6 -33.30 47.76 -1.73
CA CYS A 6 -32.06 47.08 -2.08
C CYS A 6 -32.27 45.56 -1.94
N GLY A 7 -31.77 44.77 -2.89
CA GLY A 7 -31.87 43.31 -2.89
C GLY A 7 -30.58 42.69 -3.41
N ILE A 8 -29.56 42.64 -2.56
CA ILE A 8 -28.38 41.79 -2.71
C ILE A 8 -28.80 40.37 -2.31
N CYS A 9 -28.63 39.36 -3.17
CA CYS A 9 -28.59 37.96 -2.73
C CYS A 9 -27.83 37.06 -3.74
N TRP A 10 -26.52 36.99 -3.53
CA TRP A 10 -25.72 35.77 -3.42
C TRP A 10 -26.24 34.50 -4.13
N ILE A 11 -25.76 34.24 -5.35
CA ILE A 11 -25.62 32.87 -5.89
C ILE A 11 -24.28 32.78 -6.65
N CYS A 12 -23.19 32.83 -5.90
CA CYS A 12 -21.86 32.40 -6.35
C CYS A 12 -21.34 31.46 -5.27
N GLY A 13 -21.13 30.20 -5.61
CA GLY A 13 -20.45 29.24 -4.72
C GLY A 13 -21.28 28.03 -4.33
N LEU A 14 -21.67 27.21 -5.32
CA LEU A 14 -21.91 25.80 -5.07
C LEU A 14 -21.41 24.98 -6.26
N LEU A 15 -20.17 25.23 -6.66
CA LEU A 15 -19.47 24.46 -7.68
C LEU A 15 -18.25 23.82 -7.04
N LEU A 16 -18.20 22.50 -7.15
CA LEU A 16 -17.04 21.63 -6.96
C LEU A 16 -16.54 21.44 -5.52
N SER A 17 -17.30 20.64 -4.76
CA SER A 17 -16.71 19.81 -3.70
C SER A 17 -17.24 18.38 -3.80
N LEU A 18 -17.03 17.73 -4.95
CA LEU A 18 -16.95 16.27 -4.93
C LEU A 18 -15.54 15.93 -4.46
N GLY A 19 -15.47 15.57 -3.18
CA GLY A 19 -14.25 15.16 -2.53
C GLY A 19 -13.62 13.97 -3.26
N LEU A 20 -12.30 14.01 -3.32
CA LEU A 20 -11.44 12.85 -3.55
C LEU A 20 -11.81 11.80 -2.49
N VAL A 21 -12.70 10.89 -2.83
CA VAL A 21 -12.89 9.66 -2.08
C VAL A 21 -11.68 8.80 -2.46
N GLY A 22 -10.71 8.71 -1.55
CA GLY A 22 -9.62 7.76 -1.67
C GLY A 22 -10.24 6.38 -1.87
N SER A 23 -10.13 5.86 -3.09
CA SER A 23 -10.68 4.56 -3.47
C SER A 23 -9.70 3.50 -3.03
N GLY A 24 -9.58 3.32 -1.71
CA GLY A 24 -8.76 2.26 -1.16
C GLY A 24 -9.38 0.91 -1.49
N ILE A 25 -8.61 -0.02 -2.03
CA ILE A 25 -9.09 -1.39 -2.24
C ILE A 25 -9.43 -2.00 -0.87
N ALA A 26 -10.60 -2.62 -0.70
CA ALA A 26 -10.87 -3.38 0.52
C ALA A 26 -9.90 -4.57 0.59
N ALA A 27 -9.40 -4.96 1.76
CA ALA A 27 -8.42 -6.05 1.87
C ALA A 27 -8.87 -7.38 1.20
N ALA A 28 -10.19 -7.60 1.13
CA ALA A 28 -10.81 -8.73 0.43
C ALA A 28 -10.63 -8.69 -1.10
N ASP A 29 -10.52 -7.50 -1.67
CA ASP A 29 -10.43 -7.26 -3.13
C ASP A 29 -8.99 -7.14 -3.64
N MET A 30 -8.00 -7.25 -2.73
CA MET A 30 -6.59 -7.23 -3.11
C MET A 30 -6.19 -8.48 -3.90
N PRO A 31 -5.29 -8.36 -4.89
CA PRO A 31 -4.74 -9.51 -5.59
C PRO A 31 -3.91 -10.40 -4.65
N ASN A 32 -3.80 -11.70 -4.97
CA ASN A 32 -2.89 -12.61 -4.29
C ASN A 32 -1.44 -12.23 -4.60
N GLU A 33 -0.52 -12.65 -3.72
CA GLU A 33 0.90 -12.47 -4.00
C GLU A 33 1.26 -13.13 -5.34
N PRO A 34 1.89 -12.39 -6.26
CA PRO A 34 2.24 -12.91 -7.57
C PRO A 34 3.34 -13.96 -7.50
N SER A 35 3.48 -14.72 -8.58
CA SER A 35 4.59 -15.66 -8.73
C SER A 35 5.92 -14.97 -9.04
N GLU A 36 7.01 -15.73 -8.96
CA GLU A 36 8.37 -15.31 -9.36
C GLU A 36 8.45 -14.72 -10.77
N ALA A 37 7.56 -15.12 -11.69
CA ALA A 37 7.53 -14.59 -13.05
C ALA A 37 7.18 -13.09 -13.12
N ASN A 38 6.57 -12.55 -12.07
CA ASN A 38 6.19 -11.15 -11.94
C ASN A 38 7.15 -10.35 -11.03
N LEU A 39 8.14 -11.02 -10.42
CA LEU A 39 9.09 -10.39 -9.52
C LEU A 39 10.03 -9.46 -10.31
N ILE A 40 10.14 -8.23 -9.84
CA ILE A 40 11.04 -7.22 -10.42
C ILE A 40 12.29 -7.07 -9.56
N ASN A 41 12.10 -6.99 -8.25
CA ASN A 41 13.16 -6.62 -7.33
C ASN A 41 12.94 -7.21 -5.94
N GLU A 42 14.05 -7.35 -5.21
CA GLU A 42 14.13 -7.86 -3.87
C GLU A 42 15.07 -6.97 -3.05
N ASP A 43 14.67 -6.61 -1.84
CA ASP A 43 15.49 -5.85 -0.91
C ASP A 43 15.54 -6.55 0.45
N VAL A 44 16.75 -6.82 0.92
CA VAL A 44 17.01 -7.46 2.21
C VAL A 44 17.54 -6.40 3.16
N ASN A 45 16.72 -5.99 4.12
CA ASN A 45 17.08 -4.99 5.10
C ASN A 45 17.11 -5.58 6.51
N ILE A 46 18.26 -6.15 6.87
CA ILE A 46 18.51 -6.76 8.19
C ILE A 46 18.40 -5.77 9.35
N ILE A 47 18.56 -4.46 9.10
CA ILE A 47 18.43 -3.43 10.14
C ILE A 47 16.96 -3.27 10.53
N THR A 48 16.07 -3.24 9.54
CA THR A 48 14.62 -3.21 9.78
C THR A 48 14.04 -4.60 10.09
N GLY A 49 14.79 -5.67 9.82
CA GLY A 49 14.32 -7.04 9.94
C GLY A 49 13.29 -7.41 8.86
N LEU A 50 13.30 -6.74 7.72
CA LEU A 50 12.33 -6.94 6.64
C LEU A 50 13.02 -7.38 5.35
N TYR A 51 12.36 -8.30 4.65
CA TYR A 51 12.66 -8.70 3.29
C TYR A 51 11.50 -8.28 2.39
N ILE A 52 11.76 -7.33 1.50
CA ILE A 52 10.78 -6.70 0.63
C ILE A 52 10.88 -7.33 -0.76
N ARG A 53 9.72 -7.64 -1.34
CA ARG A 53 9.58 -8.13 -2.72
C ARG A 53 8.67 -7.18 -3.50
N GLU A 54 9.09 -6.82 -4.70
CA GLU A 54 8.39 -5.89 -5.59
C GLU A 54 8.01 -6.59 -6.89
N TYR A 55 6.75 -6.46 -7.29
CA TYR A 55 6.16 -7.18 -8.41
C TYR A 55 5.48 -6.24 -9.40
N SER A 56 5.44 -6.67 -10.68
CA SER A 56 4.53 -6.12 -11.70
C SER A 56 3.47 -7.13 -12.05
N LEU A 57 2.24 -6.87 -11.63
CA LEU A 57 1.07 -7.70 -11.89
C LEU A 57 0.82 -7.90 -13.39
N LYS A 58 1.17 -6.91 -14.22
CA LYS A 58 1.04 -6.98 -15.69
C LYS A 58 2.29 -7.49 -16.41
N GLY A 59 3.41 -7.67 -15.70
CA GLY A 59 4.68 -8.11 -16.29
C GLY A 59 5.31 -7.09 -17.23
N ASP A 60 4.98 -5.81 -17.09
CA ASP A 60 5.49 -4.71 -17.94
C ASP A 60 6.61 -3.90 -17.27
N GLY A 61 7.10 -4.37 -16.13
CA GLY A 61 8.19 -3.73 -15.38
C GLY A 61 7.74 -2.59 -14.46
N ILE A 62 6.46 -2.21 -14.44
CA ILE A 62 5.93 -1.22 -13.50
C ILE A 62 5.52 -1.93 -12.21
N VAL A 63 6.14 -1.55 -11.10
CA VAL A 63 5.81 -2.08 -9.77
C VAL A 63 4.45 -1.56 -9.33
N ASP A 64 3.50 -2.47 -9.14
CA ASP A 64 2.13 -2.18 -8.69
C ASP A 64 1.68 -3.08 -7.52
N TYR A 65 2.57 -3.95 -7.03
CA TYR A 65 2.34 -4.78 -5.85
C TYR A 65 3.64 -5.01 -5.09
N LYS A 66 3.62 -4.91 -3.77
CA LYS A 66 4.77 -5.20 -2.91
C LYS A 66 4.37 -5.99 -1.68
N THR A 67 5.32 -6.75 -1.15
CA THR A 67 5.18 -7.45 0.13
C THR A 67 6.41 -7.25 0.99
N ALA A 68 6.26 -7.23 2.31
CA ALA A 68 7.38 -7.35 3.23
C ALA A 68 7.17 -8.51 4.19
N ARG A 69 8.15 -9.40 4.25
CA ARG A 69 8.22 -10.50 5.22
C ARG A 69 9.17 -10.14 6.36
N GLN A 70 8.88 -10.63 7.55
CA GLN A 70 9.80 -10.55 8.66
C GLN A 70 10.95 -11.54 8.45
N ILE A 71 12.18 -11.09 8.66
CA ILE A 71 13.38 -11.93 8.71
C ILE A 71 13.44 -12.58 10.10
N ILE A 72 13.51 -13.91 10.14
CA ILE A 72 13.62 -14.68 11.39
C ILE A 72 15.08 -15.06 11.69
N PHE A 73 15.89 -15.22 10.65
CA PHE A 73 17.31 -15.51 10.76
C PHE A 73 18.08 -14.93 9.58
N TYR A 74 19.34 -14.55 9.82
CA TYR A 74 20.25 -14.18 8.74
C TYR A 74 21.66 -14.66 9.05
N GLU A 75 22.40 -15.00 8.00
CA GLU A 75 23.82 -15.33 8.07
C GLU A 75 24.56 -14.81 6.85
N ASN A 76 25.88 -14.71 6.95
CA ASN A 76 26.73 -14.49 5.78
C ASN A 76 27.29 -15.82 5.30
N ASN A 77 27.09 -16.14 4.03
CA ASN A 77 27.66 -17.34 3.46
C ASN A 77 29.19 -17.20 3.28
N LYS A 78 29.85 -18.27 2.81
CA LYS A 78 31.31 -18.29 2.57
C LYS A 78 31.84 -17.25 1.57
N PHE A 79 30.96 -16.59 0.83
CA PHE A 79 31.27 -15.54 -0.13
C PHE A 79 30.88 -14.14 0.37
N TRP A 80 30.52 -14.01 1.66
CA TRP A 80 30.06 -12.76 2.28
C TRP A 80 28.73 -12.22 1.73
N ASN A 81 27.93 -13.08 1.09
CA ASN A 81 26.56 -12.70 0.75
C ASN A 81 25.66 -12.98 1.96
N THR A 82 24.82 -12.01 2.28
CA THR A 82 23.76 -12.19 3.28
C THR A 82 22.68 -13.11 2.73
N VAL A 83 22.39 -14.16 3.47
CA VAL A 83 21.28 -15.09 3.24
C VAL A 83 20.30 -14.93 4.39
N VAL A 84 19.02 -14.90 4.08
CA VAL A 84 17.96 -14.70 5.08
C VAL A 84 16.98 -15.85 5.05
N GLU A 85 16.47 -16.19 6.23
CA GLU A 85 15.28 -16.98 6.43
C GLU A 85 14.17 -16.03 6.88
N THR A 86 12.97 -16.18 6.33
CA THR A 86 11.84 -15.30 6.61
C THR A 86 10.64 -16.09 7.08
N GLU A 87 9.70 -15.40 7.70
CA GLU A 87 8.34 -15.91 7.84
C GLU A 87 7.78 -16.31 6.45
N GLU A 88 6.93 -17.33 6.42
CA GLU A 88 6.30 -17.83 5.19
C GLU A 88 5.42 -16.74 4.56
N TRP A 89 4.60 -16.09 5.39
CA TRP A 89 3.60 -15.11 4.96
C TRP A 89 4.08 -13.66 5.14
N PRO A 90 3.72 -12.75 4.22
CA PRO A 90 4.02 -11.35 4.40
C PRO A 90 3.31 -10.73 5.60
N LEU A 91 4.03 -9.85 6.30
CA LEU A 91 3.48 -8.98 7.34
C LEU A 91 2.80 -7.76 6.71
N PHE A 92 3.40 -7.17 5.69
CA PHE A 92 2.88 -5.98 5.02
C PHE A 92 2.65 -6.20 3.52
N TYR A 93 1.65 -5.50 3.00
CA TYR A 93 1.28 -5.49 1.59
C TYR A 93 1.09 -4.05 1.13
N TRP A 94 1.51 -3.76 -0.09
CA TRP A 94 1.27 -2.50 -0.77
C TRP A 94 0.67 -2.77 -2.14
N VAL A 95 -0.44 -2.13 -2.47
CA VAL A 95 -1.15 -2.30 -3.75
C VAL A 95 -1.35 -0.94 -4.40
N ASP A 96 -0.85 -0.78 -5.62
CA ASP A 96 -1.13 0.37 -6.47
C ASP A 96 -2.11 -0.06 -7.57
N ALA A 97 -3.41 0.06 -7.24
CA ALA A 97 -4.50 -0.35 -8.12
C ALA A 97 -4.54 0.42 -9.44
N ASN A 98 -4.23 1.72 -9.37
CA ASN A 98 -4.36 2.65 -10.47
C ASN A 98 -3.08 2.78 -11.29
N ARG A 99 -1.97 2.23 -10.78
CA ARG A 99 -0.62 2.28 -11.36
C ARG A 99 -0.15 3.74 -11.49
N ASP A 100 -0.49 4.55 -10.50
CA ASP A 100 -0.18 5.98 -10.44
C ASP A 100 0.94 6.30 -9.43
N GLY A 101 1.52 5.26 -8.81
CA GLY A 101 2.55 5.34 -7.79
C GLY A 101 2.00 5.49 -6.36
N ILE A 102 0.68 5.52 -6.18
CA ILE A 102 0.04 5.63 -4.87
C ILE A 102 -0.36 4.24 -4.40
N PHE A 103 0.23 3.82 -3.27
CA PHE A 103 -0.02 2.50 -2.71
C PHE A 103 -0.98 2.56 -1.52
N ASP A 104 -2.05 1.79 -1.61
CA ASP A 104 -2.79 1.36 -0.44
C ASP A 104 -1.94 0.36 0.35
N GLN A 105 -1.95 0.49 1.67
CA GLN A 105 -1.11 -0.30 2.56
C GLN A 105 -1.97 -1.19 3.45
N TYR A 106 -1.49 -2.40 3.71
CA TYR A 106 -2.18 -3.37 4.52
C TYR A 106 -1.20 -4.13 5.41
N VAL A 107 -1.72 -4.64 6.52
CA VAL A 107 -0.97 -5.43 7.49
C VAL A 107 -1.73 -6.72 7.79
N ASP A 108 -1.05 -7.87 7.73
CA ASP A 108 -1.55 -9.11 8.30
C ASP A 108 -1.31 -9.09 9.82
N GLN A 109 -2.39 -9.00 10.59
CA GLN A 109 -2.28 -8.93 12.05
C GLN A 109 -1.81 -10.24 12.71
N ARG A 110 -1.78 -11.35 11.97
CA ARG A 110 -1.41 -12.68 12.47
C ARG A 110 -0.29 -13.35 11.71
N VAL A 111 0.12 -12.81 10.55
CA VAL A 111 1.15 -13.37 9.68
C VAL A 111 0.81 -14.82 9.26
N GLU A 112 -0.45 -15.04 8.90
CA GLU A 112 -0.98 -16.34 8.47
C GLU A 112 -1.38 -16.37 6.99
N GLY A 113 -1.26 -15.24 6.28
CA GLY A 113 -1.64 -15.11 4.87
C GLY A 113 -3.15 -15.15 4.62
N LYS A 114 -3.97 -15.15 5.68
CA LYS A 114 -5.43 -15.22 5.57
C LYS A 114 -6.02 -13.83 5.41
N ARG A 115 -6.85 -13.66 4.39
CA ARG A 115 -7.49 -12.39 4.02
C ARG A 115 -8.27 -11.75 5.18
N GLU A 116 -8.90 -12.54 6.04
CA GLU A 116 -9.65 -12.01 7.19
C GLU A 116 -8.78 -11.33 8.26
N TYR A 117 -7.46 -11.58 8.27
CA TYR A 117 -6.51 -10.97 9.20
C TYR A 117 -5.72 -9.82 8.58
N ILE A 118 -5.87 -9.62 7.27
CA ILE A 118 -5.23 -8.52 6.55
C ILE A 118 -6.15 -7.31 6.59
N ILE A 119 -5.69 -6.22 7.20
CA ILE A 119 -6.46 -4.99 7.34
C ILE A 119 -5.72 -3.80 6.71
N PRO A 120 -6.43 -2.74 6.28
CA PRO A 120 -5.78 -1.50 5.87
C PRO A 120 -4.90 -0.94 6.98
N TYR A 121 -3.68 -0.57 6.63
CA TYR A 121 -2.77 0.13 7.53
C TYR A 121 -3.13 1.61 7.55
N LEU A 122 -3.57 2.08 8.72
CA LEU A 122 -3.88 3.49 8.96
C LEU A 122 -2.69 4.12 9.69
N PRO A 123 -1.96 5.07 9.09
CA PRO A 123 -0.90 5.77 9.81
C PRO A 123 -1.52 6.51 10.99
N VAL A 124 -0.89 6.41 12.16
CA VAL A 124 -1.27 7.21 13.31
C VAL A 124 -1.02 8.67 12.93
N SER A 125 -2.05 9.51 12.93
CA SER A 125 -1.86 10.94 12.73
C SER A 125 -0.99 11.47 13.86
N GLU A 126 0.18 12.02 13.53
CA GLU A 126 0.95 12.81 14.49
C GLU A 126 0.05 13.94 15.00
N LYS A 127 -0.14 14.01 16.32
CA LYS A 127 -0.89 15.07 16.98
C LYS A 127 -0.01 16.28 17.24
#